data_AF-A0A2V6A6Y4-F1
#
_entry.id   AF-A0A2V6A6Y4-F1
#
_cell.length_a   1.000
_cell.length_b   1.000
_cell.length_c   1.000
_cell.angle_alpha   90.00
_cell.angle_beta   90.00
_cell.angle_gamma   90.00
#
_symmetry.space_group_name_H-M   'P 1'
#
loop_
_entity.id
_entity.type
_entity.pdbx_description
1 polymer ?
#
loop_
_entity_poly.entity_id
_entity_poly.type
_entity_poly.pdbx_seq_one_letter_code
_entity_poly.pdbx_strand_id
1 'polypeptide(L)'
;MRSYVFGIAIKSALLSCGFVHCCAAGDATFSNDGERIFAICDDDNAAICELNLMNYTFRKNSFPQLPDQTWLRGIARSGDKAILCVTNETLWSFDPDSKELTKIRDAAEGTKFSNIAYDPNSHANFITGAPTTPYCV
;
A
#
# COMPACT_ATOMS: atom_id res chain seq x y z
N MET A 1 33.78 3.27 28.78
CA MET A 1 32.35 3.19 29.16
C MET A 1 31.64 4.41 28.57
N ARG A 2 30.59 4.17 27.76
CA ARG A 2 29.45 5.02 27.34
C ARG A 2 29.56 6.54 27.60
N SER A 3 29.31 7.42 26.64
CA SER A 3 28.03 7.55 25.94
C SER A 3 28.18 8.41 24.67
N TYR A 4 27.76 7.89 23.51
CA TYR A 4 27.53 8.72 22.33
C TYR A 4 26.08 9.18 22.33
N VAL A 5 25.87 10.44 22.65
CA VAL A 5 24.61 11.14 22.41
C VAL A 5 24.59 11.48 20.91
N PHE A 6 24.10 10.55 20.08
CA PHE A 6 23.67 10.87 18.72
C PHE A 6 22.15 11.05 18.75
N GLY A 7 21.76 12.28 19.07
CA GLY A 7 20.39 12.73 18.97
C GLY A 7 19.90 12.67 17.52
N ILE A 8 18.89 11.83 17.31
CA ILE A 8 17.71 12.02 16.46
C ILE A 8 17.83 13.21 15.47
N ALA A 9 18.40 12.96 14.29
CA ALA A 9 18.35 13.91 13.17
C ALA A 9 18.44 13.26 11.79
N ILE A 10 18.17 11.95 11.67
CA ILE A 10 18.17 11.26 10.37
C ILE A 10 16.98 10.31 10.35
N LYS A 11 15.86 10.75 9.74
CA LYS A 11 14.87 9.92 9.02
C LYS A 11 13.68 10.72 8.46
N SER A 12 13.63 12.03 8.66
CA SER A 12 12.67 12.90 7.95
C SER A 12 13.13 13.30 6.54
N ALA A 13 14.39 12.99 6.17
CA ALA A 13 15.03 13.51 4.95
C ALA A 13 15.05 12.53 3.76
N LEU A 14 14.52 11.30 3.89
CA LEU A 14 14.38 10.36 2.76
C LEU A 14 13.01 10.44 2.06
N LEU A 15 12.09 11.30 2.52
CA LEU A 15 10.80 11.54 1.87
C LEU A 15 10.80 12.73 0.88
N SER A 16 11.97 13.30 0.57
CA SER A 16 12.08 14.46 -0.33
C SER A 16 12.94 14.21 -1.56
N CYS A 17 12.97 12.97 -2.08
CA CYS A 17 13.55 12.71 -3.39
C CYS A 17 12.51 13.10 -4.45
N GLY A 18 12.74 14.23 -5.10
CA GLY A 18 11.75 14.93 -5.90
C GLY A 18 11.28 14.19 -7.14
N PHE A 19 9.96 14.17 -7.31
CA PHE A 19 9.25 14.49 -8.55
C PHE A 19 7.90 15.07 -8.10
N VAL A 20 7.72 16.39 -8.22
CA VAL A 20 6.40 17.02 -8.04
C VAL A 20 5.66 16.86 -9.37
N HIS A 21 5.16 15.65 -9.61
CA HIS A 21 4.00 15.44 -10.47
C HIS A 21 2.88 14.97 -9.53
N CYS A 22 1.71 15.61 -9.63
CA CYS A 22 0.44 15.27 -8.98
C CYS A 22 0.50 14.38 -7.73
N CYS A 23 0.28 14.98 -6.55
CA CYS A 23 0.23 14.27 -5.27
C CYS A 23 -0.98 13.33 -5.20
N ALA A 24 -0.85 12.10 -5.69
CA ALA A 24 -1.74 11.00 -5.34
C ALA A 24 -1.28 10.47 -3.98
N ALA A 25 -2.17 10.52 -2.98
CA ALA A 25 -1.92 9.91 -1.67
C ALA A 25 -1.75 8.40 -1.87
N GLY A 26 -0.49 7.95 -1.96
CA GLY A 26 -0.15 6.59 -2.39
C GLY A 26 -0.26 5.52 -1.30
N ASP A 27 -0.49 5.85 -0.05
CA ASP A 27 -0.50 4.87 1.06
C ASP A 27 0.77 3.98 1.17
N ALA A 28 1.10 3.52 2.37
CA ALA A 28 2.29 2.72 2.60
C ALA A 28 2.17 1.84 3.82
N THR A 29 2.83 0.68 3.77
CA THR A 29 2.92 -0.23 4.92
C THR A 29 4.31 -0.86 5.03
N PHE A 30 4.71 -1.18 6.25
CA PHE A 30 5.94 -1.93 6.52
C PHE A 30 5.73 -3.45 6.37
N SER A 31 6.82 -4.19 6.15
CA SER A 31 6.87 -5.61 6.49
C SER A 31 6.86 -5.81 8.01
N ASN A 32 6.50 -7.01 8.46
CA ASN A 32 6.42 -7.34 9.90
C ASN A 32 7.77 -7.21 10.63
N ASP A 33 8.88 -7.46 9.93
CA ASP A 33 10.24 -7.29 10.44
C ASP A 33 10.75 -5.84 10.34
N GLY A 34 10.00 -4.95 9.69
CA GLY A 34 10.39 -3.55 9.46
C GLY A 34 11.53 -3.36 8.47
N GLU A 35 11.98 -4.42 7.78
CA GLU A 35 13.08 -4.35 6.82
C GLU A 35 12.66 -3.86 5.43
N ARG A 36 11.36 -3.85 5.13
CA ARG A 36 10.80 -3.43 3.85
C ARG A 36 9.67 -2.43 4.02
N ILE A 37 9.56 -1.52 3.06
CA ILE A 37 8.41 -0.63 2.87
C ILE A 37 7.74 -1.01 1.55
N PHE A 38 6.42 -1.10 1.58
CA PHE A 38 5.57 -1.22 0.41
C PHE A 38 4.76 0.05 0.27
N ALA A 39 4.72 0.65 -0.91
CA ALA A 39 3.94 1.85 -1.21
C ALA A 39 3.22 1.70 -2.55
N ILE A 40 2.04 2.31 -2.74
CA ILE A 40 1.46 2.38 -4.09
C ILE A 40 2.37 3.26 -4.95
N CYS A 41 2.71 2.77 -6.14
CA CYS A 41 3.48 3.56 -7.11
C CYS A 41 2.54 4.54 -7.85
N ASP A 42 3.02 5.76 -8.05
CA ASP A 42 2.38 6.70 -8.99
C ASP A 42 2.77 6.31 -10.43
N ASP A 43 1.85 5.65 -11.13
CA ASP A 43 2.03 5.15 -12.50
C ASP A 43 0.67 5.06 -13.19
N ASP A 44 0.67 4.92 -14.52
CA ASP A 44 -0.55 4.77 -15.31
C ASP A 44 -1.38 3.54 -14.93
N ASN A 45 -0.75 2.55 -14.26
CA ASN A 45 -1.34 1.29 -13.86
C ASN A 45 -1.04 0.92 -12.40
N ALA A 46 -1.92 0.12 -11.81
CA ALA A 46 -1.77 -0.40 -10.45
C ALA A 46 -0.43 -1.13 -10.25
N ALA A 47 0.37 -0.63 -9.31
CA ALA A 47 1.64 -1.21 -8.92
C ALA A 47 1.96 -0.94 -7.45
N ILE A 48 2.73 -1.83 -6.84
CA ILE A 48 3.31 -1.67 -5.51
C ILE A 48 4.84 -1.60 -5.61
N CYS A 49 5.40 -0.55 -5.02
CA CYS A 49 6.82 -0.28 -4.93
C CYS A 49 7.34 -0.87 -3.61
N GLU A 50 8.29 -1.78 -3.70
CA GLU A 50 8.99 -2.39 -2.58
C GLU A 50 10.37 -1.75 -2.42
N LEU A 51 10.64 -1.21 -1.24
CA LEU A 51 11.95 -0.71 -0.82
C LEU A 51 12.48 -1.59 0.29
N ASN A 52 13.62 -2.24 0.06
CA ASN A 52 14.35 -2.95 1.09
C ASN A 52 15.32 -1.99 1.80
N LEU A 53 15.13 -1.80 3.10
CA LEU A 53 15.88 -0.87 3.93
C LEU A 53 17.24 -1.41 4.37
N MET A 54 17.46 -2.71 4.28
CA MET A 54 18.70 -3.35 4.72
C MET A 54 19.80 -3.23 3.66
N ASN A 55 19.42 -3.33 2.39
CA ASN A 55 20.36 -3.26 1.26
C ASN A 55 20.06 -2.10 0.30
N TYR A 56 19.09 -1.24 0.63
CA TYR A 56 18.71 -0.06 -0.16
C TYR A 56 18.31 -0.40 -1.60
N THR A 57 17.68 -1.55 -1.81
CA THR A 57 17.19 -1.96 -3.14
C THR A 57 15.73 -1.59 -3.34
N PHE A 58 15.41 -1.25 -4.58
CA PHE A 58 14.07 -0.90 -5.02
C PHE A 58 13.56 -1.93 -6.02
N ARG A 59 12.29 -2.29 -5.91
CA ARG A 59 11.59 -3.16 -6.85
C ARG A 59 10.18 -2.64 -7.09
N LYS A 60 9.78 -2.58 -8.35
CA LYS A 60 8.39 -2.33 -8.75
C LYS A 60 7.68 -3.64 -9.04
N ASN A 61 6.51 -3.83 -8.45
CA ASN A 61 5.64 -4.98 -8.68
C ASN A 61 4.38 -4.49 -9.41
N SER A 62 4.33 -4.67 -10.72
CA SER A 62 3.19 -4.31 -11.56
C SER A 62 2.19 -5.46 -11.66
N PHE A 63 0.91 -5.14 -11.85
CA PHE A 63 -0.17 -6.11 -11.90
C PHE A 63 -0.86 -6.14 -13.28
N PRO A 64 -0.24 -6.76 -14.31
CA PRO A 64 -0.76 -6.73 -15.68
C PRO A 64 -2.09 -7.47 -15.84
N GLN A 65 -2.50 -8.29 -14.86
CA GLN A 65 -3.84 -8.90 -14.88
C GLN A 65 -4.97 -7.93 -14.52
N LEU A 66 -4.65 -6.74 -13.99
CA LEU A 66 -5.64 -5.71 -13.71
C LEU A 66 -5.91 -4.90 -14.98
N PRO A 67 -7.14 -4.42 -15.21
CA PRO A 67 -7.44 -3.54 -16.33
C PRO A 67 -6.54 -2.31 -16.34
N ASP A 68 -6.21 -1.81 -17.53
CA ASP A 68 -5.47 -0.56 -17.69
C ASP A 68 -6.17 0.59 -16.93
N GLN A 69 -5.38 1.54 -16.41
CA GLN A 69 -5.86 2.68 -15.63
C GLN A 69 -6.56 2.31 -14.30
N THR A 70 -6.37 1.08 -13.83
CA THR A 70 -6.75 0.71 -12.46
C THR A 70 -5.84 1.40 -11.45
N TRP A 71 -6.44 2.09 -10.47
CA TRP A 71 -5.70 2.69 -9.36
C TRP A 71 -5.90 1.93 -8.06
N LEU A 72 -4.80 1.70 -7.35
CA LEU A 72 -4.87 1.29 -5.95
C LEU A 72 -5.25 2.49 -5.09
N ARG A 73 -6.01 2.25 -4.01
CA ARG A 73 -6.53 3.27 -3.10
C ARG A 73 -5.93 3.20 -1.70
N GLY A 74 -5.57 1.99 -1.28
CA GLY A 74 -4.98 1.75 0.02
C GLY A 74 -4.36 0.36 0.08
N ILE A 75 -3.36 0.23 0.94
CA ILE A 75 -2.66 -1.02 1.20
C ILE A 75 -2.46 -1.22 2.70
N ALA A 76 -2.56 -2.47 3.15
CA ALA A 76 -2.31 -2.83 4.53
C ALA A 76 -1.56 -4.17 4.61
N ARG A 77 -0.68 -4.29 5.60
CA ARG A 77 0.03 -5.54 5.86
C ARG A 77 -0.83 -6.49 6.68
N SER A 78 -1.18 -7.65 6.15
CA SER A 78 -1.87 -8.70 6.91
C SER A 78 -0.89 -9.55 7.74
N GLY A 79 -1.41 -10.22 8.77
CA GLY A 79 -0.59 -11.06 9.66
C GLY A 79 0.06 -12.28 8.99
N ASP A 80 -0.51 -12.78 7.90
CA ASP A 80 -0.11 -13.99 7.14
C ASP A 80 1.00 -13.76 6.10
N LYS A 81 1.63 -12.61 6.15
CA LYS A 81 2.67 -12.15 5.26
C LYS A 81 2.24 -11.54 3.91
N ALA A 82 0.96 -11.43 3.61
CA ALA A 82 0.50 -10.71 2.41
C ALA A 82 0.38 -9.18 2.60
N ILE A 83 0.37 -8.48 1.48
CA ILE A 83 -0.08 -7.08 1.37
C ILE A 83 -1.49 -7.11 0.83
N LEU A 84 -2.44 -6.67 1.63
CA LEU A 84 -3.79 -6.42 1.15
C LEU A 84 -3.81 -5.09 0.40
N CYS A 85 -4.47 -5.04 -0.74
CA CYS A 85 -4.62 -3.82 -1.50
C CYS A 85 -6.03 -3.69 -2.07
N VAL A 86 -6.54 -2.47 -2.14
CA VAL A 86 -7.89 -2.19 -2.64
C VAL A 86 -7.84 -1.32 -3.89
N THR A 87 -8.66 -1.68 -4.89
CA THR A 87 -9.08 -0.77 -5.97
C THR A 87 -10.45 -0.18 -5.60
N ASN A 88 -11.09 0.60 -6.48
CA ASN A 88 -12.48 1.01 -6.25
C ASN A 88 -13.41 -0.20 -6.05
N GLU A 89 -13.19 -1.29 -6.79
CA GLU A 89 -14.18 -2.36 -6.96
C GLU A 89 -13.79 -3.67 -6.29
N THR A 90 -12.51 -3.85 -5.96
CA THR A 90 -12.02 -5.17 -5.57
C THR A 90 -10.96 -5.07 -4.48
N LEU A 91 -11.04 -6.01 -3.53
CA LEU A 91 -10.00 -6.30 -2.54
C LEU A 91 -9.12 -7.43 -3.07
N TRP A 92 -7.82 -7.22 -2.99
CA TRP A 92 -6.79 -8.15 -3.44
C TRP A 92 -5.82 -8.47 -2.32
N SER A 93 -5.18 -9.64 -2.45
CA SER A 93 -4.02 -10.05 -1.67
C SER A 93 -2.82 -10.14 -2.60
N PHE A 94 -1.72 -9.49 -2.25
CA PHE A 94 -0.44 -9.57 -2.95
C PHE A 94 0.59 -10.23 -2.04
N ASP A 95 1.19 -11.34 -2.48
CA ASP A 95 2.36 -11.93 -1.84
C ASP A 95 3.65 -11.37 -2.49
N PRO A 96 4.46 -10.58 -1.77
CA PRO A 96 5.69 -10.01 -2.33
C PRO A 96 6.75 -11.04 -2.73
N ASP A 97 6.75 -12.21 -2.11
CA ASP A 97 7.80 -13.20 -2.28
C ASP A 97 7.52 -14.07 -3.53
N SER A 98 6.28 -14.55 -3.68
CA SER A 98 5.83 -15.28 -4.89
C SER A 98 5.43 -14.36 -6.06
N LYS A 99 5.17 -13.08 -5.77
CA LYS A 99 4.62 -12.07 -6.68
C LYS A 99 3.19 -12.39 -7.16
N GLU A 100 2.49 -13.26 -6.45
CA GLU A 100 1.11 -13.59 -6.77
C GLU A 100 0.16 -12.48 -6.29
N LEU A 101 -0.76 -12.07 -7.16
CA LEU A 101 -1.88 -11.19 -6.80
C LEU A 101 -3.18 -11.98 -6.97
N THR A 102 -3.87 -12.19 -5.86
CA THR A 102 -5.09 -13.00 -5.76
C THR A 102 -6.28 -12.12 -5.41
N LYS A 103 -7.38 -12.27 -6.13
CA LYS A 103 -8.65 -11.61 -5.82
C LYS A 103 -9.26 -12.21 -4.56
N ILE A 104 -9.64 -11.38 -3.59
CA ILE A 104 -10.38 -11.84 -2.39
C ILE A 104 -11.88 -11.68 -2.61
N ARG A 105 -12.34 -10.46 -2.94
CA ARG A 105 -13.77 -10.15 -3.13
C ARG A 105 -13.98 -8.81 -3.83
N ASP A 106 -15.18 -8.62 -4.36
CA ASP A 106 -15.64 -7.32 -4.85
C ASP A 106 -16.28 -6.46 -3.75
N ALA A 107 -16.36 -5.16 -4.04
CA ALA A 107 -17.21 -4.21 -3.34
C ALA A 107 -18.68 -4.60 -3.55
N ALA A 108 -19.53 -4.25 -2.58
CA ALA A 108 -20.96 -4.46 -2.75
C ALA A 108 -21.49 -3.55 -3.87
N GLU A 109 -22.57 -3.97 -4.53
CA GLU A 109 -23.22 -3.17 -5.57
C GLU A 109 -23.54 -1.76 -5.06
N GLY A 110 -23.24 -0.74 -5.89
CA GLY A 110 -23.44 0.66 -5.53
C GLY A 110 -22.41 1.24 -4.55
N THR A 111 -21.35 0.50 -4.21
CA THR A 111 -20.28 0.95 -3.32
C THR A 111 -18.90 0.83 -3.97
N LYS A 112 -17.95 1.61 -3.45
CA LYS A 112 -16.53 1.53 -3.78
C LYS A 112 -15.70 1.49 -2.52
N PHE A 113 -14.57 0.78 -2.55
CA PHE A 113 -13.57 0.91 -1.49
C PHE A 113 -12.80 2.23 -1.62
N SER A 114 -12.31 2.71 -0.49
CA SER A 114 -11.57 3.97 -0.38
C SER A 114 -10.25 3.81 0.35
N ASN A 115 -10.19 2.95 1.37
CA ASN A 115 -8.95 2.65 2.08
C ASN A 115 -9.07 1.33 2.86
N ILE A 116 -7.95 0.78 3.31
CA ILE A 116 -7.86 -0.44 4.12
C ILE A 116 -6.90 -0.27 5.30
N ALA A 117 -7.19 -0.91 6.41
CA ALA A 117 -6.30 -1.04 7.56
C ALA A 117 -6.37 -2.46 8.14
N TYR A 118 -5.29 -2.90 8.77
CA TYR A 118 -5.22 -4.18 9.48
C TYR A 118 -5.04 -3.94 10.97
N ASP A 119 -5.84 -4.60 11.80
CA ASP A 119 -5.61 -4.69 13.24
C ASP A 119 -4.90 -6.01 13.58
N PRO A 120 -3.65 -5.98 14.05
CA PRO A 120 -2.93 -7.19 14.44
C PRO A 120 -3.49 -7.85 15.71
N ASN A 121 -4.22 -7.11 16.57
CA ASN A 121 -4.75 -7.67 17.82
C ASN A 121 -5.98 -8.55 17.56
N SER A 122 -6.92 -8.04 16.76
CA SER A 122 -8.13 -8.79 16.40
C SER A 122 -7.95 -9.64 15.14
N HIS A 123 -6.78 -9.56 14.49
CA HIS A 123 -6.53 -10.14 13.16
C HIS A 123 -7.58 -9.75 12.11
N ALA A 124 -8.12 -8.53 12.19
CA ALA A 124 -9.21 -8.08 11.33
C ALA A 124 -8.74 -7.04 10.30
N ASN A 125 -9.39 -7.05 9.14
CA ASN A 125 -9.24 -6.04 8.11
C ASN A 125 -10.43 -5.08 8.14
N PHE A 126 -10.14 -3.79 8.22
CA PHE A 126 -11.12 -2.73 8.15
C PHE A 126 -11.01 -2.04 6.79
N ILE A 127 -12.12 -2.00 6.05
CA ILE A 127 -12.15 -1.39 4.72
C ILE A 127 -13.18 -0.29 4.76
N THR A 128 -12.76 0.92 4.41
CA THR A 128 -13.66 2.06 4.26
C THR A 128 -14.13 2.14 2.82
N GLY A 129 -15.32 2.68 2.61
CA GLY A 129 -15.90 2.83 1.29
C GLY A 129 -16.94 3.94 1.26
N ALA A 130 -17.41 4.23 0.05
CA ALA A 130 -18.43 5.23 -0.22
C ALA A 130 -19.42 4.72 -1.26
N PRO A 131 -20.63 5.30 -1.35
CA PRO A 131 -21.52 5.08 -2.48
C PRO A 131 -20.85 5.46 -3.81
N THR A 132 -21.25 4.81 -4.90
CA THR A 132 -20.80 5.15 -6.25
C THR A 132 -21.52 6.36 -6.84
N THR A 133 -22.70 6.72 -6.32
CA THR A 133 -23.43 7.93 -6.72
C THR A 133 -22.90 9.17 -5.99
N PRO A 134 -22.73 10.31 -6.68
CA PRO A 134 -22.42 11.57 -6.01
C PRO A 134 -23.61 11.99 -5.14
N TYR A 135 -23.33 12.60 -3.98
CA TYR A 135 -24.35 13.30 -3.22
C TYR A 135 -24.99 14.37 -4.13
N CYS A 136 -26.27 14.21 -4.48
CA CYS A 136 -27.06 15.34 -4.94
C CYS A 136 -27.17 16.30 -3.76
N VAL A 137 -26.46 17.43 -3.84
CA VAL A 137 -26.66 18.58 -2.95
C VAL A 137 -27.72 19.48 -3.55
#